data_AF-A0A086AGF8-F1
#
_entry.id   AF-A0A086AGF8-F1
#
_cell.length_a   1.000
_cell.length_b   1.000
_cell.length_c   1.000
_cell.angle_alpha   90.00
_cell.angle_beta   90.00
_cell.angle_gamma   90.00
#
_symmetry.space_group_name_H-M   'P 1'
#
loop_
_entity.id
_entity.type
_entity.pdbx_description
1 polymer ?
#
loop_
_entity_poly.entity_id
_entity_poly.type
_entity_poly.pdbx_seq_one_letter_code
_entity_poly.pdbx_strand_id
1 'polypeptide(L)'
;MELVNGIINKNMKKAITLFVLVLIAFIFGFNIYNSKKELYQKHLEFYNKNFTAEVEKIYEGRGTKIYYSPNIFFYNNYCEDEYKLKETIKVGDIIVKKAEILEVYRKDKSNKIITCKVINPGKSYFQYFSDL
;
A
#
# COMPACT_ATOMS: atom_id res chain seq x y z
N MET A 1 27.83 11.73 51.01
CA MET A 1 26.58 12.27 50.43
C MET A 1 26.71 12.48 48.91
N GLU A 2 27.84 13.00 48.41
CA GLU A 2 28.07 13.21 46.96
C GLU A 2 28.07 11.94 46.09
N LEU A 3 28.65 10.84 46.59
CA LEU A 3 28.74 9.56 45.86
C LEU A 3 27.35 8.94 45.58
N VAL A 4 26.42 9.10 46.54
CA VAL A 4 25.02 8.63 46.42
C VAL A 4 24.26 9.49 45.40
N ASN A 5 24.43 10.80 45.42
CA ASN A 5 23.82 11.72 44.46
C ASN A 5 24.33 11.48 43.03
N GLY A 6 25.61 11.14 42.84
CA GLY A 6 26.19 10.78 41.55
C GLY A 6 25.62 9.49 40.95
N ILE A 7 25.38 8.46 41.78
CA ILE A 7 24.78 7.18 41.35
C ILE A 7 23.31 7.38 40.96
N ILE A 8 22.54 8.15 41.75
CA ILE A 8 21.13 8.46 41.46
C ILE A 8 21.02 9.20 40.12
N ASN A 9 21.87 10.19 39.87
CA ASN A 9 21.89 10.95 38.62
C ASN A 9 22.24 10.07 37.41
N LYS A 10 23.17 9.12 37.54
CA LYS A 10 23.52 8.17 36.47
C LYS A 10 22.37 7.22 36.13
N ASN A 11 21.68 6.68 37.14
CA ASN A 11 20.55 5.78 36.93
C ASN A 11 19.33 6.51 36.36
N MET A 12 19.07 7.73 36.81
CA MET A 12 18.03 8.60 36.26
C MET A 12 18.29 8.95 34.79
N LYS A 13 19.53 9.27 34.41
CA LYS A 13 19.91 9.49 33.00
C LYS A 13 19.66 8.25 32.13
N LYS A 14 20.03 7.05 32.60
CA LYS A 14 19.74 5.79 31.88
C LYS A 14 18.24 5.54 31.71
N ALA A 15 17.44 5.80 32.75
CA ALA A 15 15.99 5.65 32.69
C ALA A 15 15.37 6.61 31.67
N ILE A 16 15.82 7.88 31.64
CA ILE A 16 15.39 8.87 30.64
C ILE A 16 15.79 8.41 29.23
N THR A 17 17.03 7.96 29.03
CA THR A 17 17.47 7.44 27.72
C THR A 17 16.62 6.27 27.25
N LEU A 18 16.33 5.31 28.13
CA LEU A 18 15.48 4.16 27.80
C LEU A 18 14.07 4.61 27.44
N PHE A 19 13.49 5.52 28.23
CA PHE A 19 12.16 6.06 27.97
C PHE A 19 12.08 6.75 26.60
N VAL A 20 13.08 7.57 26.25
CA VAL A 20 13.16 8.24 24.94
C VAL A 20 13.24 7.22 23.81
N LEU A 21 14.04 6.16 23.94
CA LEU A 21 14.15 5.11 22.92
C LEU A 21 12.82 4.35 22.72
N VAL A 22 12.12 4.03 23.81
CA VAL A 22 10.80 3.39 23.76
C VAL A 22 9.78 4.30 23.07
N LEU A 23 9.81 5.60 23.38
CA LEU A 23 8.93 6.57 22.75
C LEU A 23 9.17 6.67 21.24
N ILE A 24 10.43 6.72 20.80
CA ILE A 24 10.79 6.73 19.38
C ILE A 24 10.31 5.45 18.68
N ALA A 25 10.54 4.29 19.28
CA ALA A 25 10.08 3.01 18.75
C ALA A 25 8.55 2.97 18.62
N PHE A 26 7.82 3.51 19.60
CA PHE A 26 6.38 3.60 19.58
C PHE A 26 5.87 4.51 18.45
N ILE A 27 6.45 5.71 18.32
CA ILE A 27 6.10 6.64 17.23
C ILE A 27 6.35 6.00 15.87
N PHE A 28 7.50 5.33 15.70
CA PHE A 28 7.82 4.67 14.45
C PHE A 28 6.86 3.52 14.14
N GLY A 29 6.57 2.66 15.13
CA GLY A 29 5.58 1.59 15.01
C GLY A 29 4.18 2.10 14.66
N PHE A 30 3.75 3.20 15.27
CA PHE A 30 2.47 3.85 14.99
C PHE A 30 2.40 4.37 13.54
N ASN A 31 3.47 4.99 13.04
CA ASN A 31 3.54 5.45 11.64
C ASN A 31 3.49 4.28 10.65
N ILE A 32 4.24 3.19 10.92
CA ILE A 32 4.19 1.98 10.09
C ILE A 32 2.78 1.40 10.07
N TYR A 33 2.15 1.30 11.25
CA TYR A 33 0.79 0.79 11.37
C TYR A 33 -0.21 1.61 10.54
N ASN A 34 -0.17 2.94 10.66
CA ASN A 34 -1.06 3.81 9.88
C ASN A 34 -0.83 3.69 8.38
N SER A 35 0.44 3.67 7.95
CA SER A 35 0.79 3.52 6.53
C SER A 35 0.30 2.18 5.95
N LYS A 36 0.51 1.07 6.67
CA LYS A 36 0.02 -0.25 6.26
C LYS A 36 -1.51 -0.31 6.29
N LYS A 37 -2.15 0.33 7.27
CA LYS A 37 -3.61 0.36 7.39
C LYS A 37 -4.24 1.11 6.23
N GLU A 38 -3.65 2.24 5.83
CA GLU A 38 -4.07 2.99 4.66
C GLU A 38 -3.94 2.15 3.38
N LEU A 39 -2.84 1.40 3.23
CA LEU A 39 -2.65 0.51 2.08
C LEU A 39 -3.74 -0.57 2.02
N TYR A 40 -4.06 -1.20 3.16
CA TYR A 40 -5.14 -2.18 3.26
C TYR A 40 -6.50 -1.56 2.90
N GLN A 41 -6.82 -0.39 3.45
CA GLN A 41 -8.07 0.31 3.16
C GLN A 41 -8.22 0.65 1.68
N LYS A 42 -7.16 1.16 1.03
CA LYS A 42 -7.16 1.45 -0.40
C LYS A 42 -7.32 0.21 -1.26
N HIS A 43 -6.69 -0.91 -0.88
CA HIS A 43 -6.89 -2.17 -1.60
C HIS A 43 -8.33 -2.68 -1.43
N LEU A 44 -8.90 -2.59 -0.22
CA LEU A 44 -10.29 -2.97 0.05
C LEU A 44 -11.29 -2.10 -0.74
N GLU A 45 -11.08 -0.79 -0.77
CA GLU A 45 -11.87 0.14 -1.58
C GLU A 45 -11.77 -0.21 -3.07
N PHE A 46 -10.56 -0.44 -3.57
CA PHE A 46 -10.33 -0.88 -4.94
C PHE A 46 -11.02 -2.20 -5.25
N TYR A 47 -10.93 -3.21 -4.37
CA TYR A 47 -11.54 -4.52 -4.52
C TYR A 47 -13.08 -4.47 -4.51
N ASN A 48 -13.69 -3.54 -3.76
CA ASN A 48 -15.15 -3.40 -3.70
C ASN A 48 -15.76 -2.50 -4.80
N LYS A 49 -14.97 -1.61 -5.40
CA LYS A 49 -15.50 -0.59 -6.34
C LYS A 49 -15.57 -1.07 -7.78
N ASN A 50 -16.75 -1.11 -8.39
CA ASN A 50 -16.86 -1.30 -9.85
C ASN A 50 -16.69 0.05 -10.57
N PHE A 51 -15.89 0.07 -11.63
CA PHE A 51 -15.67 1.30 -12.40
C PHE A 51 -15.10 1.03 -13.79
N THR A 52 -15.23 2.02 -14.67
CA THR A 52 -14.54 2.10 -15.96
C THR A 52 -13.82 3.44 -16.02
N ALA A 53 -12.54 3.45 -16.41
CA ALA A 53 -11.76 4.67 -16.50
C ALA A 53 -10.62 4.54 -17.53
N GLU A 54 -10.05 5.68 -17.94
CA GLU A 54 -8.84 5.72 -18.76
C GLU A 54 -7.61 5.87 -17.86
N VAL A 55 -6.51 5.19 -18.20
CA VAL A 55 -5.24 5.34 -17.48
C VAL A 55 -4.63 6.69 -17.82
N GLU A 56 -4.55 7.58 -16.85
CA GLU A 56 -4.00 8.93 -17.03
C GLU A 56 -2.48 8.96 -16.83
N LYS A 57 -1.97 8.15 -15.90
CA LYS A 57 -0.56 8.16 -15.51
C LYS A 57 -0.14 6.84 -14.90
N ILE A 58 1.09 6.42 -15.20
CA ILE A 58 1.75 5.28 -14.53
C ILE A 58 2.99 5.81 -13.84
N TYR A 59 3.20 5.44 -12.59
CA TYR A 59 4.37 5.82 -11.80
C TYR A 59 5.04 4.59 -11.22
N GLU A 60 6.30 4.37 -11.58
CA GLU A 60 7.12 3.28 -11.06
C GLU A 60 7.93 3.73 -9.84
N GLY A 61 7.94 2.91 -8.80
CA GLY A 61 8.69 3.15 -7.56
C GLY A 61 8.77 1.88 -6.73
N ARG A 62 8.59 1.99 -5.41
CA ARG A 62 8.46 0.80 -4.51
C ARG A 62 7.24 -0.09 -4.82
N GLY A 63 6.41 0.32 -5.77
CA GLY A 63 5.33 -0.42 -6.43
C GLY A 63 4.88 0.40 -7.65
N THR A 64 4.24 -0.23 -8.63
CA THR A 64 3.75 0.48 -9.83
C THR A 64 2.35 1.02 -9.54
N LYS A 65 2.22 2.35 -9.49
CA LYS A 65 0.92 3.03 -9.33
C LYS A 65 0.31 3.31 -10.68
N ILE A 66 -0.92 2.87 -10.88
CA ILE A 66 -1.70 3.08 -12.09
C ILE A 66 -2.83 4.06 -11.74
N TYR A 67 -2.69 5.30 -12.21
CA TYR A 67 -3.66 6.38 -11.99
C TYR A 67 -4.72 6.36 -13.07
N TYR A 68 -5.97 6.49 -12.65
CA TYR A 68 -7.15 6.56 -13.53
C TYR A 68 -8.04 7.78 -13.24
N SER A 69 -7.49 8.69 -12.44
CA SER A 69 -8.00 10.00 -12.05
C SER A 69 -6.84 10.73 -11.35
N PRO A 70 -6.82 12.08 -11.25
CA PRO A 70 -5.66 12.82 -10.77
C PRO A 70 -5.12 12.37 -9.40
N ASN A 71 -6.01 11.92 -8.51
CA ASN A 71 -5.66 11.49 -7.15
C ASN A 71 -6.04 10.04 -6.83
N ILE A 72 -6.52 9.27 -7.82
CA ILE A 72 -6.99 7.90 -7.60
C ILE A 72 -6.15 6.93 -8.41
N PHE A 73 -5.58 5.95 -7.71
CA PHE A 73 -4.72 4.94 -8.30
C PHE A 73 -4.91 3.58 -7.62
N PHE A 74 -4.40 2.55 -8.26
CA PHE A 74 -4.20 1.23 -7.67
C PHE A 74 -2.78 0.76 -7.94
N TYR A 75 -2.32 -0.25 -7.19
CA TYR A 75 -1.02 -0.84 -7.42
C TYR A 75 -1.14 -2.06 -8.34
N ASN A 76 -0.12 -2.30 -9.18
CA ASN A 76 -0.09 -3.47 -10.05
C ASN A 76 -0.15 -4.80 -9.26
N ASN A 77 0.38 -4.82 -8.04
CA ASN A 77 0.37 -5.99 -7.16
C ASN A 77 -0.99 -6.29 -6.51
N TYR A 78 -2.03 -5.52 -6.85
CA TYR A 78 -3.41 -5.89 -6.51
C TYR A 78 -3.95 -6.98 -7.45
N CYS A 79 -3.20 -7.31 -8.50
CA CYS A 79 -3.51 -8.35 -9.48
C CYS A 79 -2.68 -9.61 -9.27
N GLU A 80 -3.28 -10.79 -9.43
CA GLU A 80 -2.56 -12.09 -9.44
C GLU A 80 -1.47 -12.11 -10.54
N ASP A 81 -1.72 -11.50 -11.70
CA ASP A 81 -0.77 -11.36 -12.82
C ASP A 81 -0.04 -10.01 -12.81
N GLU A 82 0.58 -9.64 -11.69
CA GLU A 82 1.16 -8.30 -11.48
C GLU A 82 2.23 -7.91 -12.52
N TYR A 83 3.03 -8.88 -12.98
CA TYR A 83 4.11 -8.67 -13.96
C TYR A 83 3.54 -8.35 -15.33
N LYS A 84 2.57 -9.16 -15.78
CA LYS A 84 1.88 -8.96 -17.06
C LYS A 84 1.16 -7.61 -17.09
N LEU A 85 0.51 -7.26 -15.99
CA LEU A 85 -0.12 -5.95 -15.84
C LEU A 85 0.90 -4.83 -15.99
N LYS A 86 2.00 -4.89 -15.23
CA LYS A 86 3.07 -3.88 -15.24
C LYS A 86 3.68 -3.70 -16.63
N GLU A 87 4.00 -4.77 -17.33
CA GLU A 87 4.69 -4.71 -18.63
C GLU A 87 3.78 -4.27 -19.79
N THR A 88 2.48 -4.54 -19.68
CA THR A 88 1.57 -4.40 -20.82
C THR A 88 0.72 -3.13 -20.78
N ILE A 89 0.34 -2.67 -19.57
CA ILE A 89 -0.53 -1.51 -19.40
C ILE A 89 0.19 -0.21 -19.81
N LYS A 90 -0.52 0.67 -20.50
CA LYS A 90 0.00 1.95 -20.96
C LYS A 90 -0.96 3.10 -20.61
N VAL A 91 -0.42 4.31 -20.57
CA VAL A 91 -1.24 5.53 -20.50
C VAL A 91 -2.16 5.58 -21.71
N GLY A 92 -3.42 5.92 -21.50
CA GLY A 92 -4.48 5.91 -22.49
C GLY A 92 -5.25 4.58 -22.59
N ASP A 93 -4.79 3.50 -21.96
CA ASP A 93 -5.57 2.25 -21.91
C ASP A 93 -6.86 2.43 -21.10
N ILE A 94 -7.92 1.72 -21.47
CA ILE A 94 -9.18 1.70 -20.72
C ILE A 94 -9.16 0.53 -19.75
N ILE A 95 -9.39 0.82 -18.47
CA ILE A 95 -9.54 -0.18 -17.42
C ILE A 95 -11.01 -0.34 -17.04
N VAL A 96 -11.44 -1.58 -16.92
CA VAL A 96 -12.79 -1.96 -16.49
C VAL A 96 -12.66 -2.90 -15.30
N LYS A 97 -13.05 -2.43 -14.13
CA LYS A 97 -13.12 -3.22 -12.90
C LYS A 97 -14.57 -3.66 -12.70
N LYS A 98 -14.80 -4.99 -12.69
CA LYS A 98 -16.05 -5.62 -12.25
C LYS A 98 -15.79 -6.76 -11.25
N ALA A 99 -16.31 -6.65 -10.04
CA ALA A 99 -16.16 -7.64 -8.98
C ALA A 99 -14.68 -8.03 -8.75
N GLU A 100 -14.28 -9.29 -8.95
CA GLU A 100 -12.88 -9.68 -8.77
C GLU A 100 -12.05 -9.53 -10.04
N ILE A 101 -12.60 -8.99 -11.12
CA ILE A 101 -11.94 -8.97 -12.42
C ILE A 101 -11.59 -7.52 -12.82
N LEU A 102 -10.33 -7.34 -13.19
CA LEU A 102 -9.82 -6.15 -13.87
C LEU A 102 -9.51 -6.51 -15.32
N GLU A 103 -10.18 -5.84 -16.25
CA GLU A 103 -9.91 -5.95 -17.69
C GLU A 103 -9.25 -4.66 -18.18
N VAL A 104 -8.28 -4.81 -19.07
CA VAL A 104 -7.59 -3.67 -19.71
C VAL A 104 -7.77 -3.79 -21.22
N TYR A 105 -8.13 -2.68 -21.85
CA TYR A 105 -8.38 -2.56 -23.29
C TYR A 105 -7.46 -1.51 -23.90
N ARG A 106 -6.89 -1.82 -25.06
CA ARG A 106 -6.13 -0.84 -25.85
C ARG A 106 -7.12 0.06 -26.58
N LYS A 107 -7.06 1.37 -26.31
CA LYS A 107 -7.95 2.40 -26.88
C LYS A 107 -8.08 2.30 -28.41
N ASP A 108 -6.98 1.95 -29.08
CA ASP A 108 -6.85 1.94 -30.53
C ASP A 108 -7.35 0.64 -31.20
N LYS A 109 -7.57 -0.43 -30.44
CA LYS A 109 -7.86 -1.76 -31.01
C LYS A 109 -9.17 -2.38 -30.57
N SER A 110 -9.91 -1.75 -29.63
CA SER A 110 -11.10 -2.31 -28.96
C SER A 110 -10.91 -3.72 -28.36
N ASN A 111 -9.69 -4.25 -28.39
CA ASN A 111 -9.35 -5.59 -27.98
C ASN A 111 -8.90 -5.55 -26.53
N LYS A 112 -9.43 -6.50 -25.78
CA LYS A 112 -8.97 -6.81 -24.44
C LYS A 112 -7.54 -7.31 -24.50
N ILE A 113 -6.64 -6.65 -23.78
CA ILE A 113 -5.20 -6.98 -23.74
C ILE A 113 -4.80 -7.69 -22.45
N ILE A 114 -5.54 -7.44 -21.36
CA ILE A 114 -5.28 -8.06 -20.07
C ILE A 114 -6.62 -8.40 -19.41
N THR A 115 -6.67 -9.56 -18.79
CA THR A 115 -7.67 -9.91 -17.77
C THR A 115 -6.85 -10.34 -16.56
N CYS A 116 -7.07 -9.66 -15.45
CA CYS A 116 -6.45 -9.96 -14.17
C CYS A 116 -7.55 -10.27 -13.16
N LYS A 117 -7.30 -11.23 -12.28
CA LYS A 117 -8.07 -11.37 -11.05
C LYS A 117 -7.44 -10.51 -9.94
N VAL A 118 -8.27 -9.66 -9.33
CA VAL A 118 -7.91 -8.80 -8.22
C VAL A 118 -7.85 -9.64 -6.96
N ILE A 119 -6.73 -9.56 -6.24
CA ILE A 119 -6.48 -10.28 -5.01
C ILE A 119 -7.43 -9.76 -3.93
N ASN A 120 -8.17 -10.66 -3.28
CA ASN A 120 -9.02 -10.27 -2.15
C ASN A 120 -8.11 -9.91 -0.96
N PRO A 121 -8.21 -8.69 -0.40
CA PRO A 121 -7.35 -8.28 0.71
C PRO A 121 -7.69 -8.97 2.05
N GLY A 122 -8.67 -9.87 2.09
CA GLY A 122 -9.04 -10.63 3.28
C GLY A 122 -9.90 -9.82 4.26
N LYS A 123 -10.43 -10.52 5.27
CA LYS A 123 -11.42 -9.96 6.20
C LYS A 123 -10.83 -9.00 7.24
N SER A 124 -9.50 -8.98 7.39
CA SER A 124 -8.84 -8.14 8.39
C SER A 124 -7.45 -7.67 7.96
N TYR A 125 -7.03 -6.54 8.52
CA TYR A 125 -5.70 -5.95 8.35
C TYR A 125 -4.56 -6.93 8.64
N PHE A 126 -4.66 -7.72 9.72
CA PHE A 126 -3.58 -8.64 10.09
C PHE A 126 -3.50 -9.81 9.11
N GLN A 127 -4.65 -10.33 8.67
CA GLN A 127 -4.67 -11.39 7.66
C GLN A 127 -4.03 -10.92 6.34
N TYR A 128 -4.36 -9.69 5.90
CA TYR A 128 -3.83 -9.11 4.67
C TYR A 128 -2.29 -9.13 4.59
N PHE A 129 -1.59 -8.98 5.72
CA PHE A 129 -0.13 -8.95 5.76
C PHE A 129 0.51 -10.26 6.22
N SER A 130 -0.28 -11.24 6.68
CA SER A 130 0.19 -12.57 7.07
C SER A 130 0.13 -13.59 5.93
N ASP A 131 -0.79 -13.38 4.98
CA ASP A 131 -1.01 -14.25 3.81
C ASP A 131 -0.17 -13.82 2.59
N LEU A 132 0.70 -12.80 2.75
CA LEU A 132 1.58 -12.19 1.75
C LEU A 132 3.01 -12.74 1.89
#